data_AF-A0A2N0PL66-F1
#
_entry.id   AF-A0A2N0PL66-F1
#
_cell.length_a   1.000
_cell.length_b   1.000
_cell.length_c   1.000
_cell.angle_alpha   90.00
_cell.angle_beta   90.00
_cell.angle_gamma   90.00
#
_symmetry.space_group_name_H-M   'P 1'
#
loop_
_entity.id
_entity.type
_entity.pdbx_description
1 polymer ?
#
loop_
_entity_poly.entity_id
_entity_poly.type
_entity_poly.pdbx_seq_one_letter_code
_entity_poly.pdbx_strand_id
1 'polypeptide(L)'
;MSPRMNEMNDIRFIDTSQVPRTYIQSLEQCVYRLQDSSSKLQNTLFNLKSNSRDFSRIKKLLDCQRVYELVTEPEIRDTQSSLAVQIEPRINVLLSKAEEMLQVLIIRENELQEEVDKREMELDAEMKKSSQLEFKENGNHLSQVNRKKQQKTINTKKELTELKKKMKRMEKDVEALEKEYEQKEEELKLQKQKVMAERKPSAIKSPKKSPSKKVKNTGIILEKMEEQIKDLDNLIYVKTIFLNDKQRALNETQYEFDNISGEGIKKKKYQNQPEFFKRALKQIETKFYAQDDDINEFEALCGFYLKSLNIDHFKILQDISKYQGLRVNCVVNMKKLCKFLFPIDNLGSTVARIVEILLDSDNQEIYINKLGLEFPPEQNHLHRLQTAITLLNKFGVTEIVCEEELRDGQNENKMILRLMVDN
;
A
#
# COMPACT_ATOMS: atom_id res chain seq x y z
N MET A 1 -93.01 -72.22 -4.89
CA MET A 1 -92.73 -73.62 -5.25
C MET A 1 -91.82 -74.24 -4.19
N SER A 2 -92.40 -74.89 -3.19
CA SER A 2 -91.86 -76.17 -2.68
C SER A 2 -92.27 -77.26 -3.70
N PRO A 3 -91.70 -78.50 -3.75
CA PRO A 3 -91.18 -79.27 -2.61
C PRO A 3 -90.01 -80.27 -2.86
N ARG A 4 -89.44 -80.79 -1.77
CA ARG A 4 -89.02 -82.19 -1.50
C ARG A 4 -88.37 -82.16 -0.10
N MET A 5 -89.14 -82.27 0.99
CA MET A 5 -89.56 -83.50 1.68
C MET A 5 -88.42 -84.49 1.97
N ASN A 6 -88.11 -84.55 3.27
CA ASN A 6 -87.64 -85.67 4.09
C ASN A 6 -86.52 -86.57 3.55
N GLU A 7 -85.40 -86.60 4.28
CA GLU A 7 -84.93 -87.86 4.88
C GLU A 7 -83.92 -87.60 6.02
N MET A 8 -84.25 -88.19 7.17
CA MET A 8 -83.37 -88.66 8.24
C MET A 8 -82.38 -87.69 8.89
N ASN A 9 -82.84 -87.16 10.03
CA ASN A 9 -82.02 -87.02 11.23
C ASN A 9 -81.41 -88.39 11.61
N ASP A 10 -80.29 -88.75 10.99
CA ASP A 10 -79.36 -89.74 11.55
C ASP A 10 -78.19 -89.00 12.16
N ILE A 11 -78.43 -88.40 13.34
CA ILE A 11 -77.35 -88.20 14.30
C ILE A 11 -76.97 -89.59 14.77
N ARG A 12 -76.14 -90.28 13.98
CA ARG A 12 -75.34 -91.39 14.48
C ARG A 12 -74.44 -90.79 15.54
N PHE A 13 -74.89 -90.88 16.79
CA PHE A 13 -74.00 -90.86 17.95
C PHE A 13 -72.92 -91.90 17.64
N ILE A 14 -71.75 -91.42 17.25
CA ILE A 14 -70.56 -92.25 17.16
C ILE A 14 -70.35 -92.75 18.58
N ASP A 15 -70.57 -94.03 18.78
CA ASP A 15 -70.28 -94.74 20.02
C ASP A 15 -68.80 -94.50 20.35
N THR A 16 -68.55 -93.68 21.37
CA THR A 16 -67.22 -93.26 21.80
C THR A 16 -66.42 -94.39 22.45
N SER A 17 -66.99 -95.60 22.52
CA SER A 17 -66.35 -96.79 23.10
C SER A 17 -65.40 -97.55 22.16
N GLN A 18 -65.37 -97.27 20.85
CA GLN A 18 -64.56 -98.03 19.88
C GLN A 18 -63.64 -97.22 18.95
N VAL A 19 -63.42 -95.93 19.20
CA VAL A 19 -62.31 -95.23 18.51
C VAL A 19 -61.02 -95.56 19.27
N PRO A 20 -59.99 -96.14 18.63
CA PRO A 20 -58.71 -96.37 19.29
C PRO A 20 -58.24 -95.03 19.87
N ARG A 21 -58.02 -94.95 21.19
CA ARG A 21 -57.57 -93.70 21.86
C ARG A 21 -56.35 -93.09 21.17
N THR A 22 -55.55 -93.91 20.50
CA THR A 22 -54.40 -93.54 19.67
C THR A 22 -54.77 -92.66 18.47
N TYR A 23 -55.93 -92.86 17.83
CA TYR A 23 -56.37 -92.06 16.69
C TYR A 23 -56.75 -90.64 17.12
N ILE A 24 -57.51 -90.50 18.20
CA ILE A 24 -57.88 -89.20 18.78
C ILE A 24 -56.62 -88.44 19.21
N GLN A 25 -55.68 -89.10 19.89
CA GLN A 25 -54.39 -88.52 20.27
C GLN A 25 -53.55 -88.07 19.07
N SER A 26 -53.52 -88.86 17.98
CA SER A 26 -52.79 -88.48 16.76
C SER A 26 -53.41 -87.26 16.07
N LEU A 27 -54.74 -87.14 16.07
CA LEU A 27 -55.46 -86.00 15.51
C LEU A 27 -55.24 -84.74 16.37
N GLU A 28 -55.30 -84.85 17.70
CA GLU A 28 -54.97 -83.77 18.63
C GLU A 28 -53.54 -83.28 18.45
N GLN A 29 -52.59 -84.21 18.27
CA GLN A 29 -51.20 -83.86 17.95
C GLN A 29 -51.09 -83.16 16.59
N CYS A 30 -51.78 -83.61 15.55
CA CYS A 30 -51.79 -82.93 14.26
C CYS A 30 -52.37 -81.52 14.35
N VAL A 31 -53.48 -81.34 15.08
CA VAL A 31 -54.09 -80.01 15.32
C VAL A 31 -53.13 -79.12 16.10
N TYR A 32 -52.49 -79.65 17.14
CA TYR A 32 -51.49 -78.92 17.93
C TYR A 32 -50.28 -78.52 17.08
N ARG A 33 -49.75 -79.42 16.24
CA ARG A 33 -48.63 -79.13 15.33
C ARG A 33 -49.00 -78.08 14.28
N LEU A 34 -50.23 -78.12 13.78
CA LEU A 34 -50.73 -77.11 12.84
C LEU A 34 -50.89 -75.75 13.53
N GLN A 35 -51.40 -75.73 14.76
CA GLN A 35 -51.54 -74.51 15.56
C GLN A 35 -50.17 -73.92 15.92
N ASP A 36 -49.19 -74.75 16.28
CA ASP A 36 -47.79 -74.35 16.53
C ASP A 36 -47.13 -73.81 15.26
N SER A 37 -47.32 -74.47 14.12
CA SER A 37 -46.83 -74.00 12.82
C SER A 37 -47.45 -72.66 12.43
N SER A 38 -48.77 -72.50 12.60
CA SER A 38 -49.47 -71.24 12.35
C SER A 38 -48.98 -70.12 13.26
N SER A 39 -48.79 -70.41 14.56
CA SER A 39 -48.28 -69.44 15.53
C SER A 39 -46.84 -69.03 15.20
N LYS A 40 -45.98 -69.98 14.82
CA LYS A 40 -44.62 -69.70 14.36
C LYS A 40 -44.62 -68.86 13.08
N LEU A 41 -45.47 -69.17 12.11
CA LEU A 41 -45.61 -68.37 10.90
C LEU A 41 -46.03 -66.93 11.23
N GLN A 42 -47.02 -66.75 12.11
CA GLN A 42 -47.45 -65.43 12.57
C GLN A 42 -46.32 -64.67 13.25
N ASN A 43 -45.54 -65.34 14.10
CA ASN A 43 -44.36 -64.74 14.75
C ASN A 43 -43.28 -64.37 13.73
N THR A 44 -43.00 -65.21 12.73
CA THR A 44 -42.04 -64.89 11.67
C THR A 44 -42.51 -63.73 10.81
N LEU A 45 -43.81 -63.63 10.51
CA LEU A 45 -44.38 -62.51 9.77
C LEU A 45 -44.31 -61.22 10.59
N PHE A 46 -44.57 -61.28 11.89
CA PHE A 46 -44.43 -60.14 12.79
C PHE A 46 -42.98 -59.66 12.85
N ASN A 47 -42.03 -60.59 13.04
CA ASN A 47 -40.60 -60.28 13.04
C ASN A 47 -40.11 -59.77 11.68
N LEU A 48 -40.61 -60.30 10.57
CA LEU A 48 -40.25 -59.80 9.25
C LEU A 48 -40.79 -58.39 9.05
N LYS A 49 -42.03 -58.11 9.44
CA LYS A 49 -42.63 -56.76 9.35
C LYS A 49 -41.92 -55.73 10.22
N SER A 50 -41.47 -56.11 11.42
CA SER A 50 -40.72 -55.20 12.29
C SER A 50 -39.33 -54.89 11.70
N ASN A 51 -38.63 -55.89 11.18
CA ASN A 51 -37.33 -55.71 10.54
C ASN A 51 -37.42 -55.05 9.15
N SER A 52 -38.54 -55.23 8.43
CA SER A 52 -38.69 -54.69 7.08
C SER A 52 -39.22 -53.26 7.03
N ARG A 53 -39.65 -52.71 8.17
CA ARG A 53 -40.33 -51.40 8.26
C ARG A 53 -39.46 -50.24 7.76
N ASP A 54 -38.15 -50.32 8.00
CA ASP A 54 -37.21 -49.25 7.66
C ASP A 54 -36.71 -49.29 6.21
N PHE A 55 -36.92 -50.37 5.47
CA PHE A 55 -36.48 -50.46 4.08
C PHE A 55 -37.12 -49.40 3.19
N SER A 56 -38.40 -49.07 3.41
CA SER A 56 -39.07 -48.00 2.66
C SER A 56 -38.46 -46.62 2.96
N ARG A 57 -37.94 -46.41 4.18
CA ARG A 57 -37.30 -45.15 4.57
C ARG A 57 -35.90 -45.05 3.97
N ILE A 58 -35.13 -46.14 4.05
CA ILE A 58 -33.80 -46.23 3.45
C ILE A 58 -33.87 -46.07 1.93
N LYS A 59 -34.87 -46.67 1.27
CA LYS A 59 -35.13 -46.47 -0.16
C LYS A 59 -35.34 -45.00 -0.51
N LYS A 60 -36.20 -44.29 0.24
CA LYS A 60 -36.42 -42.85 0.05
C LYS A 60 -35.16 -42.01 0.31
N LEU A 61 -34.29 -42.43 1.24
CA LEU A 61 -33.02 -41.75 1.51
C LEU A 61 -31.99 -41.99 0.39
N LEU A 62 -31.96 -43.17 -0.20
CA LEU A 62 -31.16 -43.47 -1.38
C LEU A 62 -31.65 -42.69 -2.62
N ASP A 63 -32.97 -42.55 -2.76
CA ASP A 63 -33.58 -41.73 -3.83
C ASP A 63 -33.24 -40.23 -3.66
N CYS A 64 -33.00 -39.77 -2.41
CA CYS A 64 -32.44 -38.45 -2.12
C CYS A 64 -30.93 -38.40 -2.41
N GLN A 65 -30.55 -38.58 -3.68
CA GLN A 65 -29.17 -38.44 -4.10
C GLN A 65 -28.75 -36.97 -4.05
N ARG A 66 -27.91 -36.61 -3.09
CA ARG A 66 -27.22 -35.32 -3.08
C ARG A 66 -26.17 -35.35 -4.17
N VAL A 67 -26.40 -34.59 -5.24
CA VAL A 67 -25.42 -34.42 -6.31
C VAL A 67 -24.27 -33.60 -5.75
N TYR A 68 -23.10 -34.23 -5.65
CA TYR A 68 -21.85 -33.54 -5.38
C TYR A 68 -21.12 -33.39 -6.72
N GLU A 69 -20.89 -32.15 -7.14
CA GLU A 69 -19.91 -31.89 -8.18
C GLU A 69 -18.54 -31.97 -7.53
N LEU A 70 -17.84 -33.07 -7.81
CA LEU A 70 -16.47 -33.26 -7.40
C LEU A 70 -15.59 -32.71 -8.51
N VAL A 71 -15.02 -31.52 -8.29
CA VAL A 71 -14.00 -30.97 -9.18
C VAL A 71 -12.65 -31.49 -8.70
N THR A 72 -11.91 -32.15 -9.58
CA THR A 72 -10.61 -32.69 -9.24
C THR A 72 -9.52 -31.64 -9.43
N GLU A 73 -8.50 -31.65 -8.57
CA GLU A 73 -7.33 -30.78 -8.69
C GLU A 73 -6.68 -30.78 -10.09
N PRO A 74 -6.50 -31.91 -10.80
CA PRO A 74 -5.99 -31.87 -12.17
C PRO A 74 -6.90 -31.10 -13.13
N GLU A 75 -8.22 -31.25 -13.04
CA GLU A 75 -9.16 -30.48 -13.89
C GLU A 75 -9.08 -28.98 -13.62
N ILE A 76 -8.84 -28.58 -12.36
CA ILE A 76 -8.62 -27.17 -12.00
C ILE A 76 -7.34 -26.66 -12.68
N ARG A 77 -6.25 -27.42 -12.65
CA ARG A 77 -4.99 -26.99 -13.28
C ARG A 77 -5.07 -26.95 -14.80
N ASP A 78 -5.75 -27.92 -15.40
CA ASP A 78 -5.94 -27.98 -16.86
C ASP A 78 -6.83 -26.82 -17.34
N THR A 79 -7.90 -26.50 -16.60
CA THR A 79 -8.75 -25.34 -16.92
C THR A 79 -8.03 -24.02 -16.68
N GLN A 80 -7.23 -23.90 -15.62
CA GLN A 80 -6.41 -22.71 -15.36
C GLN A 80 -5.38 -22.49 -16.46
N SER A 81 -4.67 -23.53 -16.89
CA SER A 81 -3.68 -23.42 -17.97
C SER A 81 -4.33 -23.08 -19.32
N SER A 82 -5.47 -23.72 -19.65
CA SER A 82 -6.26 -23.36 -20.83
C SER A 82 -6.76 -21.92 -20.77
N LEU A 83 -7.21 -21.46 -19.60
CA LEU A 83 -7.69 -20.09 -19.42
C LEU A 83 -6.54 -19.08 -19.53
N ALA A 84 -5.37 -19.39 -18.98
CA ALA A 84 -4.19 -18.54 -19.10
C ALA A 84 -3.82 -18.31 -20.58
N VAL A 85 -3.79 -19.38 -21.38
CA VAL A 85 -3.52 -19.28 -22.83
C VAL A 85 -4.58 -18.43 -23.56
N GLN A 86 -5.84 -18.47 -23.12
CA GLN A 86 -6.90 -17.65 -23.72
C GLN A 86 -6.84 -16.18 -23.30
N ILE A 87 -6.43 -15.89 -22.05
CA ILE A 87 -6.40 -14.53 -21.51
C ILE A 87 -5.13 -13.78 -21.93
N GLU A 88 -4.00 -14.47 -22.06
CA GLU A 88 -2.70 -13.88 -22.43
C GLU A 88 -2.74 -12.97 -23.67
N PRO A 89 -3.31 -13.36 -24.83
CA PRO A 89 -3.39 -12.46 -25.98
C PRO A 89 -4.27 -11.23 -25.71
N ARG A 90 -5.29 -11.36 -24.84
CA ARG A 90 -6.16 -10.24 -24.49
C ARG A 90 -5.44 -9.23 -23.59
N ILE A 91 -4.63 -9.72 -22.65
CA ILE A 91 -3.78 -8.87 -21.82
C ILE A 91 -2.77 -8.13 -22.68
N ASN A 92 -2.10 -8.82 -23.62
CA ASN A 92 -1.11 -8.19 -24.50
C ASN A 92 -1.72 -7.06 -25.33
N VAL A 93 -2.93 -7.25 -25.88
CA VAL A 93 -3.63 -6.17 -26.60
C VAL A 93 -3.95 -4.97 -25.69
N LEU A 94 -4.34 -5.22 -24.44
CA LEU A 94 -4.61 -4.14 -23.48
C LEU A 94 -3.32 -3.41 -23.07
N LEU A 95 -2.22 -4.14 -22.90
CA LEU A 95 -0.90 -3.56 -22.61
C LEU A 95 -0.41 -2.70 -23.77
N SER A 96 -0.45 -3.21 -25.01
CA SER A 96 -0.06 -2.41 -26.18
C SER A 96 -0.90 -1.14 -26.31
N LYS A 97 -2.21 -1.21 -26.02
CA LYS A 97 -3.06 -0.02 -26.01
C LYS A 97 -2.69 0.97 -24.90
N ALA A 98 -2.33 0.48 -23.73
CA ALA A 98 -1.87 1.33 -22.63
C ALA A 98 -0.54 2.02 -22.98
N GLU A 99 0.39 1.29 -23.61
CA GLU A 99 1.66 1.83 -24.11
C GLU A 99 1.44 2.90 -25.19
N GLU A 100 0.54 2.67 -26.14
CA GLU A 100 0.16 3.67 -27.15
C GLU A 100 -0.40 4.95 -26.51
N MET A 101 -1.30 4.81 -25.53
CA MET A 101 -1.85 5.96 -24.81
C MET A 101 -0.78 6.72 -24.02
N LEU A 102 0.17 6.00 -23.42
CA LEU A 102 1.28 6.60 -22.68
C LEU A 102 2.20 7.38 -23.62
N GLN A 103 2.50 6.85 -24.81
CA GLN A 103 3.27 7.56 -25.83
C GLN A 103 2.58 8.86 -26.28
N VAL A 104 1.26 8.84 -26.48
CA VAL A 104 0.49 10.04 -26.80
C VAL A 104 0.57 11.09 -25.69
N LEU A 105 0.52 10.66 -24.42
CA LEU A 105 0.67 11.57 -23.29
C LEU A 105 2.08 12.16 -23.19
N ILE A 106 3.14 11.37 -23.42
CA ILE A 106 4.52 11.87 -23.46
C ILE A 106 4.70 12.91 -24.57
N ILE A 107 4.18 12.64 -25.77
CA ILE A 107 4.24 13.62 -26.86
C ILE A 107 3.54 14.91 -26.44
N ARG A 108 2.37 14.80 -25.82
CA ARG A 108 1.62 15.96 -25.36
C ARG A 108 2.33 16.74 -24.24
N GLU A 109 2.99 16.04 -23.34
CA GLU A 109 3.81 16.64 -22.29
C GLU A 109 4.97 17.43 -22.89
N ASN A 110 5.68 16.86 -23.87
CA ASN A 110 6.77 17.54 -24.57
C ASN A 110 6.28 18.79 -25.33
N GLU A 111 5.14 18.70 -26.04
CA GLU A 111 4.53 19.87 -26.70
C GLU A 111 4.21 21.00 -25.71
N LEU A 112 3.67 20.65 -24.54
CA LEU A 112 3.35 21.63 -23.50
C LEU A 112 4.62 22.24 -22.89
N GLN A 113 5.67 21.44 -22.68
CA GLN A 113 6.94 21.93 -22.19
C GLN A 113 7.59 22.90 -23.19
N GLU A 114 7.56 22.58 -24.49
CA GLU A 114 8.02 23.50 -25.54
C GLU A 114 7.22 24.81 -25.56
N GLU A 115 5.90 24.75 -25.35
CA GLU A 115 5.07 25.96 -25.26
C GLU A 115 5.42 26.82 -24.03
N VAL A 116 5.70 26.19 -22.88
CA VAL A 116 6.16 26.87 -21.67
C VAL A 116 7.52 27.53 -21.92
N ASP A 117 8.50 26.80 -22.42
CA ASP A 117 9.85 27.30 -22.69
C ASP A 117 9.80 28.48 -23.68
N LYS A 118 8.97 28.39 -24.72
CA LYS A 118 8.78 29.47 -25.68
C LYS A 118 8.20 30.72 -25.02
N ARG A 119 7.20 30.59 -24.15
CA ARG A 119 6.62 31.72 -23.42
C ARG A 119 7.63 32.33 -22.44
N GLU A 120 8.46 31.53 -21.78
CA GLU A 120 9.54 32.04 -20.93
C GLU A 120 10.54 32.86 -21.74
N MET A 121 10.95 32.38 -22.92
CA MET A 121 11.85 33.13 -23.80
C MET A 121 11.24 34.44 -24.32
N GLU A 122 9.94 34.45 -24.65
CA GLU A 122 9.23 35.67 -25.07
C GLU A 122 9.16 36.69 -23.93
N LEU A 123 8.87 36.25 -22.70
CA LEU A 123 8.87 37.11 -21.52
C LEU A 123 10.26 37.69 -21.24
N ASP A 124 11.31 36.87 -21.30
CA ASP A 124 12.70 37.33 -21.12
C ASP A 124 13.14 38.34 -22.18
N ALA A 125 12.69 38.16 -23.43
CA ALA A 125 12.96 39.10 -24.52
C ALA A 125 12.24 40.44 -24.30
N GLU A 126 10.99 40.41 -23.84
CA GLU A 126 10.21 41.61 -23.54
C GLU A 126 10.77 42.38 -22.33
N MET A 127 11.21 41.65 -21.29
CA MET A 127 11.92 42.24 -20.15
C MET A 127 13.19 42.96 -20.60
N LYS A 128 14.01 42.37 -21.46
CA LYS A 128 15.22 43.01 -21.99
C LYS A 128 14.92 44.26 -22.83
N LYS A 129 13.85 44.27 -23.63
CA LYS A 129 13.41 45.45 -24.39
C LYS A 129 12.92 46.58 -23.48
N SER A 130 12.12 46.26 -22.47
CA SER A 130 11.64 47.24 -21.49
C SER A 130 12.78 47.86 -20.67
N SER A 131 13.79 47.07 -20.28
CA SER A 131 14.96 47.58 -19.56
C SER A 131 15.87 48.44 -20.44
N GLN A 132 15.96 48.20 -21.75
CA GLN A 132 16.79 49.02 -22.65
C GLN A 132 16.16 50.38 -22.99
N LEU A 133 14.84 50.50 -22.95
CA LEU A 133 14.14 51.78 -23.16
C LEU A 133 14.22 52.71 -21.94
N GLU A 134 14.35 52.16 -20.72
CA GLU A 134 14.47 52.95 -19.47
C GLU A 134 15.89 53.52 -19.20
N PHE A 135 16.91 53.16 -19.98
CA PHE A 135 18.29 53.69 -19.78
C PHE A 135 18.62 54.95 -20.61
N LYS A 136 17.71 55.45 -21.46
CA LYS A 136 17.97 56.62 -22.31
C LYS A 136 17.24 57.91 -21.92
N GLU A 137 16.26 57.86 -21.03
CA GLU A 137 15.56 59.05 -20.58
C GLU A 137 15.45 59.06 -19.06
N ASN A 138 15.93 60.14 -18.45
CA ASN A 138 15.89 60.48 -17.03
C ASN A 138 16.98 59.88 -16.14
N GLY A 139 18.15 60.51 -16.26
CA GLY A 139 19.00 60.73 -15.11
C GLY A 139 18.29 61.57 -14.04
N ASN A 140 18.74 61.32 -12.81
CA ASN A 140 18.52 62.08 -11.58
C ASN A 140 17.19 61.92 -10.83
N HIS A 141 17.41 61.42 -9.60
CA HIS A 141 16.64 61.58 -8.37
C HIS A 141 15.48 60.60 -8.10
N LEU A 142 15.58 60.08 -6.86
CA LEU A 142 14.52 59.48 -6.02
C LEU A 142 14.26 57.97 -6.17
N SER A 143 15.01 57.17 -5.40
CA SER A 143 14.41 56.02 -4.69
C SER A 143 15.38 55.42 -3.67
N GLN A 144 15.48 56.02 -2.48
CA GLN A 144 16.25 55.47 -1.35
C GLN A 144 15.39 54.65 -0.36
N VAL A 145 14.10 54.47 -0.61
CA VAL A 145 13.17 53.87 0.37
C VAL A 145 12.73 52.44 0.03
N ASN A 146 12.75 52.01 -1.24
CA ASN A 146 12.34 50.64 -1.63
C ASN A 146 13.48 49.61 -1.71
N ARG A 147 14.73 49.97 -1.43
CA ARG A 147 15.85 49.01 -1.48
C ARG A 147 15.86 48.01 -0.31
N LYS A 148 15.39 48.38 0.89
CA LYS A 148 15.57 47.54 2.10
C LYS A 148 14.72 46.26 2.16
N LYS A 149 13.56 46.18 1.48
CA LYS A 149 12.72 44.96 1.47
C LYS A 149 13.06 43.98 0.34
N GLN A 150 13.53 44.44 -0.82
CA GLN A 150 14.07 43.57 -1.87
C GLN A 150 15.51 43.10 -1.57
N GLN A 151 16.31 43.86 -0.81
CA GLN A 151 17.66 43.41 -0.43
C GLN A 151 17.66 42.22 0.53
N LYS A 152 16.65 42.08 1.42
CA LYS A 152 16.58 40.97 2.37
C LYS A 152 16.33 39.63 1.67
N THR A 153 15.39 39.56 0.73
CA THR A 153 15.11 38.33 -0.04
C THR A 153 16.19 37.99 -1.08
N ILE A 154 16.85 38.99 -1.65
CA ILE A 154 17.98 38.77 -2.56
C ILE A 154 19.22 38.30 -1.78
N ASN A 155 19.47 38.83 -0.57
CA ASN A 155 20.59 38.42 0.26
C ASN A 155 20.39 37.01 0.81
N THR A 156 19.19 36.63 1.27
CA THR A 156 18.93 35.27 1.77
C THR A 156 18.93 34.22 0.66
N LYS A 157 18.46 34.55 -0.56
CA LYS A 157 18.59 33.65 -1.73
C LYS A 157 20.05 33.50 -2.16
N LYS A 158 20.85 34.58 -2.10
CA LYS A 158 22.30 34.51 -2.36
C LYS A 158 23.00 33.65 -1.30
N GLU A 159 22.69 33.83 -0.02
CA GLU A 159 23.20 33.02 1.08
C GLU A 159 22.85 31.53 0.91
N LEU A 160 21.63 31.20 0.49
CA LEU A 160 21.22 29.83 0.19
C LEU A 160 22.02 29.24 -0.98
N THR A 161 22.23 30.01 -2.06
CA THR A 161 23.05 29.54 -3.19
C THR A 161 24.52 29.40 -2.84
N GLU A 162 25.05 30.26 -1.96
CA GLU A 162 26.42 30.16 -1.47
C GLU A 162 26.60 28.97 -0.51
N LEU A 163 25.60 28.71 0.34
CA LEU A 163 25.59 27.56 1.24
C LEU A 163 25.54 26.24 0.44
N LYS A 164 24.68 26.15 -0.59
CA LYS A 164 24.64 25.02 -1.53
C LYS A 164 25.96 24.82 -2.28
N LYS A 165 26.61 25.91 -2.73
CA LYS A 165 27.94 25.84 -3.36
C LYS A 165 29.01 25.35 -2.39
N LYS A 166 28.97 25.78 -1.13
CA LYS A 166 29.89 25.31 -0.07
C LYS A 166 29.66 23.84 0.26
N MET A 167 28.41 23.39 0.29
CA MET A 167 28.02 21.98 0.48
C MET A 167 28.61 21.09 -0.62
N LYS A 168 28.37 21.44 -1.89
CA LYS A 168 28.91 20.71 -3.05
C LYS A 168 30.44 20.67 -3.09
N ARG A 169 31.11 21.66 -2.50
CA ARG A 169 32.58 21.65 -2.35
C ARG A 169 33.01 20.69 -1.24
N MET A 170 32.34 20.70 -0.09
CA MET A 170 32.69 19.78 1.00
C MET A 170 32.34 18.32 0.66
N GLU A 171 31.25 18.05 -0.07
CA GLU A 171 30.94 16.72 -0.62
C GLU A 171 32.08 16.20 -1.50
N LYS A 172 32.56 17.04 -2.43
CA LYS A 172 33.71 16.69 -3.27
C LYS A 172 34.99 16.48 -2.47
N ASP A 173 35.21 17.26 -1.40
CA ASP A 173 36.36 17.08 -0.53
C ASP A 173 36.27 15.76 0.26
N VAL A 174 35.08 15.38 0.75
CA VAL A 174 34.85 14.11 1.45
C VAL A 174 35.07 12.95 0.48
N GLU A 175 34.51 13.02 -0.74
CA GLU A 175 34.71 12.01 -1.78
C GLU A 175 36.18 11.86 -2.19
N ALA A 176 36.95 12.97 -2.19
CA ALA A 176 38.38 12.92 -2.45
C ALA A 176 39.17 12.28 -1.31
N LEU A 177 38.81 12.57 -0.05
CA LEU A 177 39.42 11.96 1.13
C LEU A 177 39.09 10.47 1.25
N GLU A 178 37.88 10.05 0.89
CA GLU A 178 37.48 8.64 0.82
C GLU A 178 38.30 7.88 -0.23
N LYS A 179 38.54 8.48 -1.40
CA LYS A 179 39.43 7.89 -2.44
C LYS A 179 40.88 7.81 -1.98
N GLU A 180 41.38 8.81 -1.25
CA GLU A 180 42.73 8.76 -0.68
C GLU A 180 42.86 7.69 0.41
N TYR A 181 41.82 7.55 1.24
CA TYR A 181 41.72 6.48 2.25
C TYR A 181 41.76 5.09 1.58
N GLU A 182 40.96 4.87 0.54
CA GLU A 182 40.90 3.60 -0.20
C GLU A 182 42.25 3.26 -0.83
N GLN A 183 42.92 4.23 -1.47
CA GLN A 183 44.27 4.05 -2.02
C GLN A 183 45.30 3.68 -0.94
N LYS A 184 45.22 4.30 0.24
CA LYS A 184 46.13 4.02 1.37
C LYS A 184 45.86 2.66 2.01
N GLU A 185 44.61 2.25 2.09
CA GLU A 185 44.22 0.93 2.57
C GLU A 185 44.70 -0.18 1.62
N GLU A 186 44.57 0.01 0.32
CA GLU A 186 45.10 -0.90 -0.70
C GLU A 186 46.63 -0.98 -0.66
N GLU A 187 47.32 0.15 -0.52
CA GLU A 187 48.78 0.21 -0.37
C GLU A 187 49.24 -0.59 0.87
N LEU A 188 48.53 -0.44 2.00
CA LEU A 188 48.80 -1.17 3.23
C LEU A 188 48.55 -2.68 3.05
N LYS A 189 47.45 -3.08 2.39
CA LYS A 189 47.14 -4.48 2.07
C LYS A 189 48.25 -5.12 1.24
N LEU A 190 48.73 -4.41 0.21
CA LEU A 190 49.80 -4.88 -0.66
C LEU A 190 51.15 -4.98 0.09
N GLN A 191 51.47 -4.03 0.97
CA GLN A 191 52.67 -4.09 1.80
C GLN A 191 52.61 -5.23 2.83
N LYS A 192 51.46 -5.45 3.49
CA LYS A 192 51.24 -6.60 4.38
C LYS A 192 51.42 -7.92 3.63
N GLN A 193 50.90 -8.03 2.40
CA GLN A 193 51.06 -9.21 1.57
C GLN A 193 52.52 -9.46 1.16
N LYS A 194 53.27 -8.41 0.82
CA LYS A 194 54.72 -8.50 0.52
C LYS A 194 55.52 -8.97 1.74
N VAL A 195 55.25 -8.41 2.93
CA VAL A 195 55.90 -8.84 4.19
C VAL A 195 55.54 -10.29 4.54
N MET A 196 54.31 -10.74 4.27
CA MET A 196 53.92 -12.15 4.44
C MET A 196 54.58 -13.08 3.41
N ALA A 197 54.78 -12.62 2.17
CA ALA A 197 55.46 -13.39 1.13
C ALA A 197 56.97 -13.55 1.43
N GLU A 198 57.62 -12.51 1.94
CA GLU A 198 59.03 -12.57 2.41
C GLU A 198 59.22 -13.48 3.63
N ARG A 199 58.16 -13.74 4.40
CA ARG A 199 58.19 -14.65 5.56
C ARG A 199 57.99 -16.13 5.20
N LYS A 200 57.71 -16.49 3.94
CA LYS A 200 57.61 -17.90 3.53
C LYS A 200 59.03 -18.51 3.40
N PRO A 201 59.39 -19.53 4.18
CA PRO A 201 60.72 -20.12 4.11
C PRO A 201 60.83 -21.04 2.88
N SER A 202 61.62 -20.63 1.88
CA SER A 202 62.13 -21.55 0.87
C SER A 202 63.10 -22.54 1.53
N ALA A 203 62.75 -23.82 1.47
CA ALA A 203 63.51 -24.92 2.03
C ALA A 203 64.92 -24.98 1.43
N ILE A 204 65.94 -24.69 2.25
CA ILE A 204 67.28 -25.31 2.27
C ILE A 204 67.97 -24.85 3.56
N LYS A 205 68.49 -25.83 4.33
CA LYS A 205 69.10 -25.68 5.66
C LYS A 205 70.41 -24.89 5.63
N SER A 206 70.56 -23.89 6.50
CA SER A 206 71.82 -23.48 7.18
C SER A 206 71.55 -22.28 8.15
N PRO A 207 72.42 -21.97 9.14
CA PRO A 207 71.98 -21.73 10.51
C PRO A 207 71.80 -20.27 10.95
N LYS A 208 70.94 -20.11 11.96
CA LYS A 208 70.69 -18.98 12.88
C LYS A 208 71.52 -17.71 12.64
N LYS A 209 70.89 -16.69 12.03
CA LYS A 209 71.17 -15.27 12.26
C LYS A 209 69.92 -14.57 12.79
N SER A 210 70.12 -13.71 13.77
CA SER A 210 69.10 -12.91 14.48
C SER A 210 68.20 -12.11 13.54
N PRO A 211 66.95 -11.78 13.95
CA PRO A 211 65.99 -11.10 13.09
C PRO A 211 66.58 -9.77 12.60
N SER A 212 66.71 -9.63 11.29
CA SER A 212 67.38 -8.50 10.65
C SER A 212 66.69 -7.17 11.01
N LYS A 213 67.49 -6.11 11.23
CA LYS A 213 67.00 -4.72 11.44
C LYS A 213 65.93 -4.28 10.41
N LYS A 214 65.95 -4.86 9.21
CA LYS A 214 64.97 -4.57 8.14
C LYS A 214 63.54 -5.00 8.47
N VAL A 215 63.34 -6.11 9.19
CA VAL A 215 61.99 -6.60 9.57
C VAL A 215 61.37 -5.74 10.68
N LYS A 216 62.20 -5.20 11.58
CA LYS A 216 61.74 -4.26 12.62
C LYS A 216 61.42 -2.89 12.03
N ASN A 217 62.26 -2.38 11.11
CA ASN A 217 62.01 -1.11 10.44
C ASN A 217 60.76 -1.15 9.56
N THR A 218 60.47 -2.26 8.89
CA THR A 218 59.24 -2.43 8.09
C THR A 218 57.99 -2.52 8.96
N GLY A 219 58.06 -3.15 10.15
CA GLY A 219 56.98 -3.14 11.13
C GLY A 219 56.63 -1.72 11.63
N ILE A 220 57.65 -0.90 11.93
CA ILE A 220 57.46 0.49 12.35
C ILE A 220 56.83 1.34 11.23
N ILE A 221 57.14 1.05 9.96
CA ILE A 221 56.53 1.75 8.82
C ILE A 221 55.05 1.36 8.67
N LEU A 222 54.71 0.08 8.86
CA LEU A 222 53.32 -0.39 8.82
C LEU A 222 52.49 0.22 9.95
N GLU A 223 53.03 0.31 11.17
CA GLU A 223 52.36 0.92 12.32
C GLU A 223 52.08 2.41 12.08
N LYS A 224 53.02 3.15 11.48
CA LYS A 224 52.81 4.54 11.05
C LYS A 224 51.77 4.69 9.94
N MET A 225 51.71 3.75 9.00
CA MET A 225 50.66 3.74 7.97
C MET A 225 49.28 3.43 8.56
N GLU A 226 49.20 2.55 9.55
CA GLU A 226 47.95 2.27 10.29
C GLU A 226 47.48 3.47 11.12
N GLU A 227 48.40 4.21 11.74
CA GLU A 227 48.08 5.47 12.42
C GLU A 227 47.55 6.53 11.43
N GLN A 228 48.19 6.67 10.26
CA GLN A 228 47.72 7.60 9.22
C GLN A 228 46.32 7.27 8.69
N ILE A 229 46.01 5.98 8.54
CA ILE A 229 44.65 5.53 8.13
C ILE A 229 43.63 5.87 9.21
N LYS A 230 43.96 5.66 10.49
CA LYS A 230 43.08 6.04 11.61
C LYS A 230 42.84 7.55 11.68
N ASP A 231 43.87 8.35 11.45
CA ASP A 231 43.75 9.81 11.43
C ASP A 231 42.87 10.29 10.26
N LEU A 232 43.00 9.66 9.09
CA LEU A 232 42.13 9.93 7.94
C LEU A 232 40.68 9.51 8.20
N ASP A 233 40.45 8.37 8.84
CA ASP A 233 39.12 7.88 9.19
C ASP A 233 38.41 8.83 10.18
N ASN A 234 39.14 9.28 11.20
CA ASN A 234 38.66 10.28 12.15
C ASN A 234 38.34 11.62 11.45
N LEU A 235 39.16 12.03 10.47
CA LEU A 235 38.93 13.25 9.71
C LEU A 235 37.69 13.16 8.81
N ILE A 236 37.49 12.02 8.14
CA ILE A 236 36.29 11.72 7.36
C ILE A 236 35.07 11.76 8.27
N TYR A 237 35.10 11.07 9.41
CA TYR A 237 34.01 11.04 10.39
C TYR A 237 33.57 12.44 10.84
N VAL A 238 34.53 13.29 11.24
CA VAL A 238 34.24 14.67 11.65
C VAL A 238 33.65 15.49 10.49
N LYS A 239 34.16 15.32 9.27
CA LYS A 239 33.68 16.08 8.10
C LYS A 239 32.28 15.61 7.65
N THR A 240 31.95 14.33 7.83
CA THR A 240 30.61 13.77 7.59
C THR A 240 29.58 14.29 8.59
N ILE A 241 29.92 14.39 9.88
CA ILE A 241 29.05 15.03 10.88
C ILE A 241 28.77 16.48 10.48
N PHE A 242 29.81 17.24 10.13
CA PHE A 242 29.65 18.64 9.74
C PHE A 242 28.82 18.82 8.46
N LEU A 243 28.88 17.85 7.54
CA LEU A 243 28.06 17.82 6.34
C LEU A 243 26.59 17.56 6.69
N ASN A 244 26.32 16.59 7.57
CA ASN A 244 24.97 16.28 8.04
C ASN A 244 24.34 17.43 8.83
N ASP A 245 25.10 18.11 9.69
CA ASP A 245 24.62 19.31 10.41
C ASP A 245 24.26 20.44 9.44
N LYS A 246 25.05 20.63 8.39
CA LYS A 246 24.74 21.61 7.33
C LYS A 246 23.54 21.20 6.47
N GLN A 247 23.35 19.90 6.23
CA GLN A 247 22.17 19.39 5.56
C GLN A 247 20.92 19.63 6.40
N ARG A 248 21.01 19.44 7.72
CA ARG A 248 19.93 19.75 8.66
C ARG A 248 19.61 21.25 8.66
N ALA A 249 20.61 22.13 8.70
CA ALA A 249 20.40 23.58 8.60
C ALA A 249 19.79 23.99 7.25
N LEU A 250 20.12 23.30 6.14
CA LEU A 250 19.48 23.52 4.84
C LEU A 250 18.00 23.11 4.88
N ASN A 251 17.70 21.95 5.46
CA ASN A 251 16.33 21.45 5.58
C ASN A 251 15.49 22.33 6.50
N GLU A 252 16.05 22.80 7.62
CA GLU A 252 15.40 23.75 8.53
C GLU A 252 15.14 25.09 7.84
N THR A 253 16.11 25.62 7.09
CA THR A 253 15.90 26.86 6.30
C THR A 253 14.92 26.66 5.15
N GLN A 254 14.82 25.47 4.54
CA GLN A 254 13.77 25.14 3.57
C GLN A 254 12.39 24.99 4.24
N TYR A 255 12.34 24.41 5.43
CA TYR A 255 11.12 24.25 6.22
C TYR A 255 10.57 25.58 6.72
N GLU A 256 11.42 26.55 7.05
CA GLU A 256 11.02 27.94 7.32
C GLU A 256 10.46 28.67 6.08
N PHE A 257 10.84 28.24 4.87
CA PHE A 257 10.26 28.75 3.62
C PHE A 257 8.88 28.14 3.32
N ASP A 258 8.65 26.89 3.72
CA ASP A 258 7.39 26.18 3.47
C ASP A 258 6.33 26.43 4.57
N ASN A 259 6.74 26.77 5.80
CA ASN A 259 5.84 27.07 6.93
C ASN A 259 5.55 28.57 7.17
N ILE A 260 5.67 29.40 6.14
CA ILE A 260 4.89 30.63 6.12
C ILE A 260 3.44 30.21 5.82
N SER A 261 2.71 29.91 6.92
CA SER A 261 1.26 29.95 7.17
C SER A 261 0.39 30.05 5.91
N GLY A 262 -0.69 29.26 5.82
CA GLY A 262 -1.66 29.11 4.70
C GLY A 262 -2.20 30.38 4.00
N GLU A 263 -1.76 31.56 4.39
CA GLU A 263 -1.66 32.78 3.59
C GLU A 263 -0.72 32.68 2.36
N GLY A 264 0.31 31.82 2.39
CA GLY A 264 1.23 31.59 1.27
C GLY A 264 0.58 30.92 0.05
N ILE A 265 -0.37 30.01 0.28
CA ILE A 265 -1.14 29.36 -0.79
C ILE A 265 -2.12 30.35 -1.43
N LYS A 266 -2.69 31.27 -0.63
CA LYS A 266 -3.46 32.40 -1.15
C LYS A 266 -2.55 33.31 -1.98
N LYS A 267 -1.34 33.64 -1.51
CA LYS A 267 -0.37 34.45 -2.28
C LYS A 267 0.12 33.78 -3.56
N LYS A 268 0.40 32.48 -3.60
CA LYS A 268 0.80 31.76 -4.83
C LYS A 268 -0.25 31.88 -5.94
N LYS A 269 -1.55 31.91 -5.60
CA LYS A 269 -2.64 32.14 -6.56
C LYS A 269 -2.63 33.57 -7.16
N TYR A 270 -2.10 34.54 -6.42
CA TYR A 270 -1.97 35.94 -6.84
C TYR A 270 -0.56 36.30 -7.35
N GLN A 271 0.40 35.39 -7.23
CA GLN A 271 1.80 35.62 -7.62
C GLN A 271 2.02 35.53 -9.14
N ASN A 272 1.04 34.99 -9.87
CA ASN A 272 1.09 34.81 -11.31
C ASN A 272 0.58 36.02 -12.12
N GLN A 273 0.16 37.12 -11.47
CA GLN A 273 -0.12 38.39 -12.15
C GLN A 273 0.54 39.59 -11.45
N PRO A 274 1.87 39.60 -11.31
CA PRO A 274 2.58 40.77 -10.78
C PRO A 274 2.42 41.98 -11.71
N GLU A 275 2.17 41.74 -13.00
CA GLU A 275 1.99 42.78 -14.02
C GLU A 275 0.66 43.52 -13.88
N PHE A 276 -0.42 42.88 -13.43
CA PHE A 276 -1.69 43.57 -13.17
C PHE A 276 -1.54 44.57 -12.01
N PHE A 277 -0.99 44.12 -10.88
CA PHE A 277 -0.78 44.98 -9.72
C PHE A 277 0.27 46.05 -9.98
N LYS A 278 1.34 45.76 -10.72
CA LYS A 278 2.31 46.78 -11.17
C LYS A 278 1.68 47.80 -12.11
N ARG A 279 0.83 47.38 -13.04
CA ARG A 279 0.15 48.29 -13.99
C ARG A 279 -0.88 49.16 -13.28
N ALA A 280 -1.65 48.60 -12.35
CA ALA A 280 -2.59 49.33 -11.51
C ALA A 280 -1.87 50.33 -10.60
N LEU A 281 -0.78 49.92 -9.94
CA LEU A 281 0.04 50.82 -9.13
C LEU A 281 0.71 51.91 -9.98
N LYS A 282 1.23 51.57 -11.17
CA LYS A 282 1.82 52.53 -12.11
C LYS A 282 0.77 53.52 -12.62
N GLN A 283 -0.46 53.09 -12.90
CA GLN A 283 -1.58 53.95 -13.30
C GLN A 283 -2.00 54.90 -12.18
N ILE A 284 -2.10 54.40 -10.94
CA ILE A 284 -2.40 55.19 -9.74
C ILE A 284 -1.28 56.19 -9.45
N GLU A 285 -0.01 55.80 -9.60
CA GLU A 285 1.15 56.68 -9.42
C GLU A 285 1.26 57.74 -10.52
N THR A 286 0.85 57.44 -11.76
CA THR A 286 0.87 58.42 -12.88
C THR A 286 -0.31 59.39 -12.91
N LYS A 287 -1.42 59.13 -12.20
CA LYS A 287 -2.65 59.93 -12.30
C LYS A 287 -3.20 60.33 -10.92
N PHE A 288 -2.52 61.26 -10.25
CA PHE A 288 -3.15 62.09 -9.20
C PHE A 288 -4.06 63.20 -9.77
N TYR A 289 -4.26 63.25 -11.09
CA TYR A 289 -5.30 64.00 -11.78
C TYR A 289 -5.90 63.09 -12.87
N ALA A 290 -7.04 62.44 -12.61
CA ALA A 290 -7.80 61.71 -13.64
C ALA A 290 -9.26 62.19 -13.62
N GLN A 291 -9.84 62.38 -14.81
CA GLN A 291 -11.28 62.63 -14.99
C GLN A 291 -12.08 61.33 -14.72
N ASP A 292 -13.36 61.47 -14.35
CA ASP A 292 -14.26 60.39 -13.91
C ASP A 292 -14.33 59.17 -14.87
N ASP A 293 -14.08 59.36 -16.17
CA ASP A 293 -14.13 58.29 -17.17
C ASP A 293 -13.01 57.24 -17.00
N ASP A 294 -11.82 57.63 -16.53
CA ASP A 294 -10.71 56.71 -16.27
C ASP A 294 -10.94 55.84 -15.01
N ILE A 295 -11.69 56.37 -14.04
CA ILE A 295 -12.04 55.67 -12.80
C ILE A 295 -13.07 54.57 -13.12
N ASN A 296 -14.05 54.87 -13.97
CA ASN A 296 -15.03 53.89 -14.45
C ASN A 296 -14.37 52.77 -15.27
N GLU A 297 -13.36 53.07 -16.08
CA GLU A 297 -12.63 52.04 -16.83
C GLU A 297 -11.79 51.13 -15.90
N PHE A 298 -11.17 51.70 -14.86
CA PHE A 298 -10.48 50.92 -13.83
C PHE A 298 -11.44 50.06 -13.00
N GLU A 299 -12.61 50.60 -12.63
CA GLU A 299 -13.66 49.87 -11.93
C GLU A 299 -14.22 48.72 -12.78
N ALA A 300 -14.39 48.94 -14.10
CA ALA A 300 -14.78 47.89 -15.04
C ALA A 300 -13.73 46.77 -15.15
N LEU A 301 -12.44 47.11 -15.17
CA LEU A 301 -11.35 46.11 -15.18
C LEU A 301 -11.28 45.32 -13.86
N CYS A 302 -11.44 45.99 -12.72
CA CYS A 302 -11.52 45.33 -11.42
C CYS A 302 -12.75 44.43 -11.32
N GLY A 303 -13.89 44.89 -11.83
CA GLY A 303 -15.13 44.12 -11.92
C GLY A 303 -14.98 42.87 -12.80
N PHE A 304 -14.33 42.99 -13.96
CA PHE A 304 -14.04 41.86 -14.84
C PHE A 304 -13.12 40.83 -14.18
N TYR A 305 -12.08 41.29 -13.47
CA TYR A 305 -11.16 40.42 -12.73
C TYR A 305 -11.87 39.69 -11.58
N LEU A 306 -12.69 40.39 -10.79
CA LEU A 306 -13.51 39.77 -9.73
C LEU A 306 -14.51 38.76 -10.27
N LYS A 307 -15.10 39.04 -11.44
CA LYS A 307 -16.03 38.12 -12.12
C LYS A 307 -15.30 36.87 -12.62
N SER A 308 -14.10 37.03 -13.17
CA SER A 308 -13.25 35.91 -13.61
C SER A 308 -12.81 35.05 -12.42
N LEU A 309 -12.43 35.67 -11.29
CA LEU A 309 -12.11 34.96 -10.04
C LEU A 309 -13.30 34.16 -9.49
N ASN A 310 -14.51 34.72 -9.56
CA ASN A 310 -15.73 34.00 -9.13
C ASN A 310 -16.04 32.81 -10.03
N ILE A 311 -15.82 32.92 -11.34
CA ILE A 311 -15.99 31.82 -12.29
C ILE A 311 -15.00 30.69 -11.99
N ASP A 312 -13.73 31.02 -11.76
CA ASP A 312 -12.71 30.04 -11.40
C ASP A 312 -12.99 29.39 -10.04
N HIS A 313 -13.46 30.17 -9.06
CA HIS A 313 -13.87 29.64 -7.76
C HIS A 313 -15.05 28.68 -7.88
N PHE A 314 -16.05 29.01 -8.72
CA PHE A 314 -17.19 28.14 -8.98
C PHE A 314 -16.78 26.84 -9.68
N LYS A 315 -15.88 26.92 -10.66
CA LYS A 315 -15.35 25.76 -11.38
C LYS A 315 -14.56 24.83 -10.44
N ILE A 316 -13.73 25.41 -9.56
CA ILE A 316 -13.00 24.67 -8.52
C ILE A 316 -13.98 23.98 -7.55
N LEU A 317 -15.02 24.66 -7.08
CA LEU A 317 -16.03 24.06 -6.21
C LEU A 317 -16.78 22.91 -6.91
N GLN A 318 -17.11 23.09 -8.19
CA GLN A 318 -17.76 22.06 -8.99
C GLN A 318 -16.86 20.84 -9.16
N ASP A 319 -15.57 21.03 -9.40
CA ASP A 319 -14.62 19.94 -9.54
C ASP A 319 -14.37 19.24 -8.19
N ILE A 320 -14.25 19.98 -7.08
CA ILE A 320 -14.19 19.39 -5.73
C ILE A 320 -15.41 18.51 -5.47
N SER A 321 -16.62 18.97 -5.80
CA SER A 321 -17.85 18.19 -5.64
C SER A 321 -17.84 16.91 -6.49
N LYS A 322 -17.38 16.98 -7.75
CA LYS A 322 -17.22 15.79 -8.61
C LYS A 322 -16.23 14.79 -8.01
N TYR A 323 -15.05 15.24 -7.58
CA TYR A 323 -14.03 14.37 -7.00
C TYR A 323 -14.45 13.78 -5.65
N GLN A 324 -15.21 14.52 -4.84
CA GLN A 324 -15.82 14.00 -3.62
C GLN A 324 -16.81 12.86 -3.94
N GLY A 325 -17.68 13.03 -4.94
CA GLY A 325 -18.60 11.98 -5.39
C GLY A 325 -17.87 10.73 -5.91
N LEU A 326 -16.82 10.93 -6.71
CA LEU A 326 -15.96 9.83 -7.17
C LEU A 326 -15.28 9.10 -6.01
N ARG A 327 -14.72 9.84 -5.04
CA ARG A 327 -14.08 9.27 -3.85
C ARG A 327 -15.04 8.38 -3.05
N VAL A 328 -16.26 8.85 -2.80
CA VAL A 328 -17.30 8.08 -2.10
C VAL A 328 -17.62 6.78 -2.85
N ASN A 329 -17.79 6.84 -4.18
CA ASN A 329 -18.06 5.67 -5.00
C ASN A 329 -16.90 4.66 -4.99
N CYS A 330 -15.65 5.14 -5.09
CA CYS A 330 -14.46 4.30 -5.00
C CYS A 330 -14.35 3.60 -3.64
N VAL A 331 -14.60 4.30 -2.54
CA VAL A 331 -14.61 3.72 -1.18
C VAL A 331 -15.71 2.65 -1.05
N VAL A 332 -16.90 2.89 -1.59
CA VAL A 332 -17.99 1.89 -1.59
C VAL A 332 -17.61 0.65 -2.39
N ASN A 333 -17.00 0.81 -3.57
CA ASN A 333 -16.56 -0.30 -4.39
C ASN A 333 -15.42 -1.09 -3.74
N MET A 334 -14.46 -0.39 -3.13
CA MET A 334 -13.38 -1.01 -2.34
C MET A 334 -13.96 -1.84 -1.19
N LYS A 335 -14.93 -1.30 -0.43
CA LYS A 335 -15.62 -2.04 0.63
C LYS A 335 -16.30 -3.31 0.11
N LYS A 336 -16.93 -3.26 -1.07
CA LYS A 336 -17.53 -4.44 -1.70
C LYS A 336 -16.46 -5.47 -2.11
N LEU A 337 -15.35 -5.02 -2.70
CA LEU A 337 -14.23 -5.87 -3.08
C LEU A 337 -13.61 -6.56 -1.87
N CYS A 338 -13.31 -5.84 -0.79
CA CYS A 338 -12.77 -6.43 0.43
C CYS A 338 -13.72 -7.47 1.05
N LYS A 339 -15.04 -7.22 1.02
CA LYS A 339 -16.04 -8.20 1.46
C LYS A 339 -16.10 -9.44 0.57
N PHE A 340 -15.86 -9.27 -0.73
CA PHE A 340 -15.81 -10.38 -1.69
C PHE A 340 -14.54 -11.21 -1.54
N LEU A 341 -13.38 -10.57 -1.37
CA LEU A 341 -12.09 -11.22 -1.21
C LEU A 341 -11.97 -11.95 0.14
N PHE A 342 -12.61 -11.42 1.19
CA PHE A 342 -12.56 -11.99 2.54
C PHE A 342 -13.99 -12.16 3.12
N PRO A 343 -14.74 -13.18 2.67
CA PRO A 343 -16.13 -13.39 3.08
C PRO A 343 -16.27 -13.99 4.49
N ILE A 344 -15.17 -14.44 5.09
CA ILE A 344 -15.16 -15.17 6.35
C ILE A 344 -15.03 -14.20 7.54
N ASP A 345 -15.84 -14.42 8.58
CA ASP A 345 -15.70 -13.81 9.91
C ASP A 345 -15.58 -12.27 9.94
N ASN A 346 -16.36 -11.56 9.11
CA ASN A 346 -16.34 -10.09 8.99
C ASN A 346 -14.97 -9.48 8.65
N LEU A 347 -13.98 -10.30 8.26
CA LEU A 347 -12.61 -9.89 7.99
C LEU A 347 -12.56 -8.86 6.86
N GLY A 348 -13.33 -9.06 5.79
CA GLY A 348 -13.43 -8.10 4.69
C GLY A 348 -13.99 -6.74 5.10
N SER A 349 -14.90 -6.70 6.07
CA SER A 349 -15.41 -5.45 6.64
C SER A 349 -14.35 -4.74 7.50
N THR A 350 -13.61 -5.50 8.31
CA THR A 350 -12.51 -4.98 9.14
C THR A 350 -11.37 -4.44 8.27
N VAL A 351 -10.92 -5.19 7.26
CA VAL A 351 -9.89 -4.76 6.30
C VAL A 351 -10.32 -3.50 5.58
N ALA A 352 -11.55 -3.45 5.07
CA ALA A 352 -12.04 -2.27 4.36
C ALA A 352 -12.11 -1.03 5.25
N ARG A 353 -12.45 -1.21 6.54
CA ARG A 353 -12.49 -0.10 7.50
C ARG A 353 -11.09 0.39 7.85
N ILE A 354 -10.11 -0.51 8.03
CA ILE A 354 -8.71 -0.12 8.27
C ILE A 354 -8.18 0.71 7.10
N VAL A 355 -8.38 0.25 5.87
CA VAL A 355 -7.92 0.95 4.66
C VAL A 355 -8.64 2.30 4.50
N GLU A 356 -9.94 2.39 4.80
CA GLU A 356 -10.67 3.66 4.80
C GLU A 356 -10.07 4.69 5.77
N ILE A 357 -9.78 4.28 7.02
CA ILE A 357 -9.22 5.19 8.02
C ILE A 357 -7.79 5.61 7.61
N LEU A 358 -6.98 4.70 7.06
CA LEU A 358 -5.64 5.02 6.54
C LEU A 358 -5.68 5.98 5.34
N LEU A 359 -6.69 5.88 4.47
CA LEU A 359 -6.86 6.82 3.35
C LEU A 359 -7.42 8.19 3.75
N ASP A 360 -7.99 8.30 4.95
CA ASP A 360 -8.48 9.54 5.53
C ASP A 360 -7.45 10.25 6.43
N SER A 361 -6.34 9.60 6.79
CA SER A 361 -5.28 10.22 7.59
C SER A 361 -4.31 11.04 6.72
N ASP A 362 -3.92 12.21 7.22
CA ASP A 362 -3.13 13.21 6.47
C ASP A 362 -1.77 12.68 5.98
N ASN A 363 -1.20 11.69 6.68
CA ASN A 363 0.09 11.07 6.36
C ASN A 363 -0.02 9.58 6.00
N GLN A 364 -1.24 9.04 5.81
CA GLN A 364 -1.47 7.60 5.59
C GLN A 364 -0.92 6.71 6.72
N GLU A 365 -0.80 7.27 7.93
CA GLU A 365 -0.24 6.65 9.13
C GLU A 365 -1.21 6.74 10.29
N ILE A 366 -1.32 5.66 11.07
CA ILE A 366 -2.18 5.61 12.26
C ILE A 366 -1.52 4.78 13.35
N TYR A 367 -1.49 5.31 14.58
CA TYR A 367 -1.08 4.55 15.76
C TYR A 367 -2.05 3.39 16.03
N ILE A 368 -1.52 2.17 16.22
CA ILE A 368 -2.33 0.97 16.46
C ILE A 368 -3.21 1.13 17.71
N ASN A 369 -2.74 1.84 18.73
CA ASN A 369 -3.51 2.15 19.94
C ASN A 369 -4.74 3.01 19.65
N LYS A 370 -4.63 3.96 18.70
CA LYS A 370 -5.75 4.81 18.28
C LYS A 370 -6.70 4.05 17.35
N LEU A 371 -6.15 3.17 16.50
CA LEU A 371 -6.93 2.29 15.64
C LEU A 371 -7.77 1.30 16.47
N GLY A 372 -7.23 0.76 17.56
CA GLY A 372 -7.95 -0.17 18.45
C GLY A 372 -9.18 0.43 19.14
N LEU A 373 -9.24 1.76 19.30
CA LEU A 373 -10.40 2.46 19.88
C LEU A 373 -11.58 2.59 18.91
N GLU A 374 -11.32 2.51 17.60
CA GLU A 374 -12.35 2.59 16.54
C GLU A 374 -13.11 1.28 16.35
N PHE A 375 -12.64 0.19 16.96
CA PHE A 375 -13.30 -1.10 16.93
C PHE A 375 -13.84 -1.49 18.33
N PRO A 376 -14.98 -2.19 18.43
CA PRO A 376 -15.47 -2.71 19.70
C PRO A 376 -14.43 -3.62 20.36
N PRO A 377 -14.40 -3.84 21.68
CA PRO A 377 -13.41 -4.73 22.30
C PRO A 377 -13.46 -6.18 21.76
N GLU A 378 -12.30 -6.83 21.63
CA GLU A 378 -12.10 -8.16 21.01
C GLU A 378 -12.97 -9.28 21.62
N GLN A 379 -13.44 -9.11 22.85
CA GLN A 379 -14.35 -10.04 23.55
C GLN A 379 -15.69 -10.25 22.82
N ASN A 380 -16.10 -9.31 21.98
CA ASN A 380 -17.37 -9.40 21.25
C ASN A 380 -17.26 -10.23 19.95
N HIS A 381 -16.06 -10.66 19.51
CA HIS A 381 -15.80 -11.36 18.24
C HIS A 381 -16.35 -10.66 16.98
N LEU A 382 -16.74 -9.37 17.08
CA LEU A 382 -17.38 -8.61 15.98
C LEU A 382 -16.39 -8.15 14.90
N HIS A 383 -15.09 -8.23 15.18
CA HIS A 383 -14.03 -7.78 14.29
C HIS A 383 -12.75 -8.59 14.56
N ARG A 384 -11.86 -8.69 13.56
CA ARG A 384 -10.58 -9.41 13.66
C ARG A 384 -9.42 -8.50 13.29
N LEU A 385 -9.20 -7.47 14.11
CA LEU A 385 -8.22 -6.41 13.86
C LEU A 385 -6.81 -6.98 13.64
N GLN A 386 -6.34 -7.82 14.56
CA GLN A 386 -4.99 -8.41 14.48
C GLN A 386 -4.82 -9.28 13.23
N THR A 387 -5.81 -10.11 12.91
CA THR A 387 -5.82 -10.93 11.69
C THR A 387 -5.86 -10.09 10.41
N ALA A 388 -6.60 -8.98 10.43
CA ALA A 388 -6.68 -8.05 9.29
C ALA A 388 -5.35 -7.31 9.06
N ILE A 389 -4.71 -6.83 10.12
CA ILE A 389 -3.40 -6.14 10.06
C ILE A 389 -2.31 -7.11 9.57
N THR A 390 -2.23 -8.31 10.14
CA THR A 390 -1.27 -9.33 9.70
C THR A 390 -1.47 -9.72 8.24
N LEU A 391 -2.72 -9.79 7.79
CA LEU A 391 -3.05 -10.07 6.40
C LEU A 391 -2.64 -8.91 5.47
N LEU A 392 -2.93 -7.67 5.83
CA LEU A 392 -2.53 -6.50 5.04
C LEU A 392 -1.01 -6.35 4.94
N ASN A 393 -0.28 -6.63 6.02
CA ASN A 393 1.18 -6.68 6.00
C ASN A 393 1.70 -7.80 5.10
N LYS A 394 1.07 -8.98 5.12
CA LYS A 394 1.45 -10.10 4.26
C LYS A 394 1.23 -9.80 2.77
N PHE A 395 0.23 -8.99 2.45
CA PHE A 395 -0.03 -8.53 1.08
C PHE A 395 0.81 -7.29 0.69
N GLY A 396 1.67 -6.78 1.57
CA GLY A 396 2.51 -5.61 1.31
C GLY A 396 1.73 -4.29 1.23
N VAL A 397 0.47 -4.25 1.67
CA VAL A 397 -0.38 -3.05 1.61
C VAL A 397 -0.10 -2.11 2.78
N THR A 398 0.31 -2.66 3.92
CA THR A 398 0.66 -1.89 5.12
C THR A 398 1.99 -2.36 5.71
N GLU A 399 2.70 -1.45 6.38
CA GLU A 399 3.89 -1.74 7.18
C GLU A 399 3.65 -1.31 8.62
N ILE A 400 4.14 -2.11 9.59
CA ILE A 400 4.17 -1.71 11.00
C ILE A 400 5.53 -1.09 11.28
N VAL A 401 5.55 0.21 11.56
CA VAL A 401 6.73 0.96 11.97
C VAL A 401 6.70 1.14 13.48
N CYS A 402 7.78 0.79 14.18
CA CYS A 402 7.94 1.06 15.60
C CYS A 402 8.70 2.38 15.76
N GLU A 403 8.08 3.38 16.36
CA GLU A 403 8.78 4.61 16.76
C GLU A 403 9.06 4.59 18.27
N GLU A 404 10.33 4.82 18.63
CA GLU A 404 10.76 5.07 20.00
C GLU A 404 10.74 6.59 20.25
N GLU A 405 9.69 7.08 20.92
CA GLU A 405 9.72 8.45 21.47
C GLU A 405 10.31 8.43 22.89
N LEU A 406 11.43 9.12 23.09
CA LEU A 406 11.95 9.44 24.42
C LEU A 406 11.11 10.57 25.03
N ARG A 407 10.10 10.22 25.84
CA ARG A 407 9.52 11.12 26.84
C ARG A 407 9.47 10.45 28.20
N ASP A 408 10.07 11.11 29.18
CA ASP A 408 9.95 10.85 30.62
C ASP A 408 10.17 9.40 31.10
N GLY A 409 11.29 8.79 30.69
CA GLY A 409 11.85 7.63 31.40
C GLY A 409 11.01 6.35 31.38
N GLN A 410 9.96 6.28 30.55
CA GLN A 410 9.23 5.06 30.25
C GLN A 410 9.26 4.84 28.74
N ASN A 411 9.94 3.76 28.31
CA ASN A 411 9.96 3.35 26.91
C ASN A 411 8.57 2.79 26.56
N GLU A 412 7.66 3.65 26.09
CA GLU A 412 6.43 3.21 25.44
C GLU A 412 6.68 3.06 23.94
N ASN A 413 6.99 1.84 23.50
CA ASN A 413 7.07 1.52 22.08
C ASN A 413 5.69 1.73 21.44
N LYS A 414 5.54 2.77 20.63
CA LYS A 414 4.30 3.03 19.89
C LYS A 414 4.40 2.41 18.50
N MET A 415 3.52 1.46 18.22
CA MET A 415 3.39 0.86 16.89
C MET A 415 2.51 1.73 16.00
N ILE A 416 3.01 2.05 14.81
CA ILE A 416 2.33 2.81 13.76
C ILE A 416 2.05 1.87 12.59
N LEU A 417 0.82 1.90 12.07
CA LEU A 417 0.46 1.25 10.83
C LEU A 417 0.53 2.29 9.70
N ARG A 418 1.38 2.06 8.70
CA ARG A 418 1.58 2.93 7.53
C ARG A 418 1.06 2.23 6.27
N LEU A 419 0.37 2.95 5.40
CA LEU A 419 0.01 2.44 4.06
C LEU A 419 1.24 2.47 3.15
N MET A 420 1.53 1.36 2.49
CA MET A 420 2.56 1.29 1.46
C MET A 420 1.92 1.66 0.12
N VAL A 421 2.16 2.87 -0.34
CA VAL A 421 1.81 3.27 -1.71
C VAL A 421 3.07 3.09 -2.55
N ASP A 422 3.07 2.12 -3.45
CA ASP A 422 4.09 2.01 -4.48
C ASP A 422 4.03 3.30 -5.33
N ASN A 423 5.05 4.15 -5.18
CA ASN A 423 5.27 5.30 -6.06
C ASN A 423 5.73 4.85 -7.44
#